data_AF-A0A4Q2D2Z4-F1
#
_entry.id   AF-A0A4Q2D2Z4-F1
#
_cell.length_a   1.000
_cell.length_b   1.000
_cell.length_c   1.000
_cell.angle_alpha   90.00
_cell.angle_beta   90.00
_cell.angle_gamma   90.00
#
_symmetry.space_group_name_H-M   'P 1'
#
loop_
_entity.id
_entity.type
_entity.pdbx_description
1 polymer ?
#
loop_
_entity_poly.entity_id
_entity_poly.type
_entity_poly.pdbx_seq_one_letter_code
_entity_poly.pdbx_strand_id
1 'polypeptide(L)'
;MSYYPAELDSDDEGSIEYDWDNDSQIDNDALSLDMDRLQIRGGSAAGPLCVVCKTRSVCRDYVTCGLTCIEKLCKDGPSDIALCTYCHKRPKLAGKDQCGQTCADKAKIACLLCKARPRNGRYHLCGRTCKRIATKSTPLILEIPKNHTTYDMVENKFKSSWSAGASNPLPKIKKIFKIIENNEFLMPYDQYRFFVSASSSIYSVLNATLFYFKGNGWVQQKAIVCNILKTSFSVSIAKTSGAFGAGIYTSSASNK
;
A
#
# COMPACT_ATOMS: atom_id res chain seq x y z
N MET A 1 -16.62 -37.08 -14.73
CA MET A 1 -16.42 -35.78 -15.41
C MET A 1 -17.10 -34.75 -14.53
N SER A 2 -16.37 -34.19 -13.56
CA SER A 2 -16.94 -33.37 -12.50
C SER A 2 -16.95 -31.92 -12.97
N TYR A 3 -18.16 -31.38 -13.12
CA TYR A 3 -18.43 -29.98 -13.40
C TYR A 3 -17.83 -29.13 -12.29
N TYR A 4 -16.78 -28.36 -12.59
CA TYR A 4 -16.34 -27.28 -11.72
C TYR A 4 -17.25 -26.07 -12.00
N PRO A 5 -18.00 -25.57 -11.00
CA PRO A 5 -18.71 -24.32 -11.15
C PRO A 5 -17.69 -23.19 -11.33
N ALA A 6 -17.73 -22.55 -12.49
CA ALA A 6 -17.02 -21.31 -12.74
C ALA A 6 -17.75 -20.17 -12.02
N GLU A 7 -17.58 -20.10 -10.69
CA GLU A 7 -17.78 -18.84 -9.99
C GLU A 7 -16.61 -17.95 -10.38
N LEU A 8 -16.86 -17.10 -11.38
CA LEU A 8 -16.05 -15.95 -11.72
C LEU A 8 -16.05 -15.02 -10.51
N ASP A 9 -15.08 -15.21 -9.62
CA ASP A 9 -14.63 -14.16 -8.70
C ASP A 9 -14.12 -13.01 -9.57
N SER A 10 -15.04 -12.11 -9.92
CA SER A 10 -14.75 -10.79 -10.47
C SER A 10 -14.12 -9.94 -9.37
N ASP A 11 -12.96 -10.35 -8.88
CA ASP A 11 -12.00 -9.50 -8.20
C ASP A 11 -11.34 -8.62 -9.27
N ASP A 12 -12.18 -7.83 -9.93
CA ASP A 12 -11.82 -6.72 -10.77
C ASP A 12 -11.21 -5.67 -9.83
N GLU A 13 -9.98 -5.93 -9.38
CA GLU A 13 -8.99 -4.87 -9.15
C GLU A 13 -8.62 -4.28 -10.52
N GLY A 14 -9.64 -3.86 -11.26
CA GLY A 14 -9.52 -3.11 -12.49
C GLY A 14 -8.56 -1.99 -12.17
N SER A 15 -7.53 -1.88 -13.02
CA SER A 15 -6.51 -0.84 -12.99
C SER A 15 -7.08 0.37 -12.28
N ILE A 16 -6.76 0.53 -10.99
CA ILE A 16 -7.29 1.61 -10.17
C ILE A 16 -6.58 2.83 -10.74
N GLU A 17 -7.10 3.37 -11.84
CA GLU A 17 -6.97 4.76 -12.15
C GLU A 17 -7.43 5.44 -10.87
N TYR A 18 -6.44 6.01 -10.21
CA TYR A 18 -6.57 6.65 -8.93
C TYR A 18 -7.32 7.95 -9.15
N ASP A 19 -8.61 7.85 -9.50
CA ASP A 19 -9.50 8.95 -9.84
C ASP A 19 -9.97 9.67 -8.57
N TRP A 20 -9.04 9.89 -7.63
CA TRP A 20 -9.24 10.75 -6.48
C TRP A 20 -9.50 12.21 -6.88
N ASP A 21 -9.13 12.55 -8.11
CA ASP A 21 -9.31 13.89 -8.66
C ASP A 21 -10.72 14.05 -9.26
N ASN A 22 -11.43 12.94 -9.54
CA ASN A 22 -12.84 12.93 -9.98
C ASN A 22 -13.83 12.80 -8.80
N ASP A 23 -13.36 12.44 -7.60
CA ASP A 23 -14.03 12.72 -6.32
C ASP A 23 -14.02 14.25 -5.98
N SER A 24 -13.74 15.11 -6.95
CA SER A 24 -13.92 16.57 -6.84
C SER A 24 -15.39 17.00 -6.95
N GLN A 25 -16.30 16.09 -7.32
CA GLN A 25 -17.74 16.33 -7.24
C GLN A 25 -18.30 15.79 -5.92
N ILE A 26 -18.47 16.73 -4.99
CA ILE A 26 -19.27 16.59 -3.75
C ILE A 26 -18.59 15.76 -2.66
N ASP A 27 -17.54 16.31 -2.07
CA ASP A 27 -17.37 16.19 -0.63
C ASP A 27 -16.85 17.52 -0.07
N ASN A 28 -17.58 18.01 0.92
CA ASN A 28 -17.40 19.30 1.56
C ASN A 28 -16.02 19.43 2.23
N ASP A 29 -14.99 19.80 1.46
CA ASP A 29 -13.74 20.38 1.97
C ASP A 29 -13.95 21.79 2.59
N ALA A 30 -15.20 22.21 2.79
CA ALA A 30 -15.60 23.26 3.72
C ALA A 30 -15.22 22.98 5.20
N LEU A 31 -14.70 21.79 5.53
CA LEU A 31 -14.15 21.49 6.86
C LEU A 31 -12.65 21.82 7.03
N SER A 32 -11.96 22.36 6.01
CA SER A 32 -10.52 22.67 6.12
C SER A 32 -10.18 24.13 6.46
N LEU A 33 -11.16 25.04 6.55
CA LEU A 33 -10.90 26.46 6.89
C LEU A 33 -11.44 26.89 8.26
N ASP A 34 -12.10 25.99 9.01
CA ASP A 34 -12.71 26.35 10.31
C ASP A 34 -12.02 25.68 11.52
N MET A 35 -10.72 25.37 11.40
CA MET A 35 -9.89 24.92 12.53
C MET A 35 -9.40 26.07 13.41
N ASP A 36 -9.50 27.33 12.96
CA ASP A 36 -9.07 28.51 13.72
C ASP A 36 -10.19 29.14 14.58
N ARG A 37 -11.39 28.53 14.64
CA ARG A 37 -12.55 29.06 15.37
C ARG A 37 -13.04 28.23 16.56
N LEU A 38 -12.17 27.39 17.14
CA LEU A 38 -12.49 26.71 18.39
C LEU A 38 -12.42 27.69 19.58
N GLN A 39 -13.62 28.08 20.01
CA GLN A 39 -13.92 28.91 21.16
C GLN A 39 -13.17 28.46 22.43
N ILE A 40 -12.37 29.39 22.95
CA ILE A 40 -11.80 29.39 24.29
C ILE A 40 -12.93 29.67 25.29
N ARG A 41 -13.70 28.66 25.72
CA ARG A 41 -14.54 28.79 26.92
C ARG A 41 -14.51 27.51 27.76
N GLY A 42 -13.85 27.64 28.92
CA GLY A 42 -14.19 26.91 30.14
C GLY A 42 -13.69 25.47 30.28
N GLY A 43 -12.53 25.30 30.95
CA GLY A 43 -12.28 24.16 31.84
C GLY A 43 -12.29 22.74 31.26
N SER A 44 -11.90 22.53 30.00
CA SER A 44 -11.78 21.17 29.46
C SER A 44 -10.52 20.47 29.97
N ALA A 45 -10.70 19.27 30.53
CA ALA A 45 -9.62 18.36 30.88
C ALA A 45 -8.57 18.30 29.76
N ALA A 46 -7.29 18.46 30.11
CA ALA A 46 -6.21 18.52 29.14
C ALA A 46 -6.28 17.31 28.20
N GLY A 47 -6.65 17.55 26.95
CA GLY A 47 -6.76 16.52 25.93
C GLY A 47 -5.41 15.83 25.67
N PRO A 48 -5.41 14.67 25.00
CA PRO A 48 -4.17 13.94 24.73
C PRO A 48 -3.18 14.79 23.92
N LEU A 49 -1.90 14.71 24.29
CA LEU A 49 -0.82 15.41 23.58
C LEU A 49 -0.47 14.71 22.27
N CYS A 50 0.01 15.48 21.31
CA CYS A 50 0.50 15.00 20.04
C CYS A 50 1.69 14.04 20.22
N VAL A 51 1.64 12.86 19.60
CA VAL A 51 2.68 11.82 19.73
C VAL A 51 4.02 12.21 19.11
N VAL A 52 4.05 13.27 18.29
CA VAL A 52 5.25 13.75 17.59
C VAL A 52 5.91 14.92 18.31
N CYS A 53 5.17 16.01 18.57
CA CYS A 53 5.75 17.19 19.22
C CYS A 53 5.65 17.16 20.75
N LYS A 54 4.71 16.37 21.32
CA LYS A 54 4.42 16.30 22.76
C LYS A 54 4.07 17.63 23.44
N THR A 55 3.88 18.72 22.68
CA THR A 55 3.56 20.06 23.22
C THR A 55 2.10 20.45 23.02
N ARG A 56 1.54 20.19 21.84
CA ARG A 56 0.16 20.59 21.49
C ARG A 56 -0.81 19.44 21.70
N SER A 57 -2.03 19.76 22.13
CA SER A 57 -3.15 18.81 22.16
C SER A 57 -3.53 18.36 20.75
N VAL A 58 -4.11 17.17 20.65
CA VAL A 58 -4.68 16.65 19.41
C VAL A 58 -6.17 16.97 19.34
N CYS A 59 -6.65 17.25 18.13
CA CYS A 59 -8.08 17.36 17.85
C CYS A 59 -8.68 15.95 17.74
N ARG A 60 -9.87 15.69 18.32
CA ARG A 60 -10.62 14.42 18.17
C ARG A 60 -9.74 13.17 18.40
N ASP A 61 -9.90 12.15 17.55
CA ASP A 61 -9.18 10.87 17.60
C ASP A 61 -7.82 10.87 16.90
N TYR A 62 -7.30 12.05 16.54
CA TYR A 62 -5.99 12.13 15.89
C TYR A 62 -4.85 11.83 16.88
N VAL A 63 -3.74 11.33 16.35
CA VAL A 63 -2.49 11.16 17.12
C VAL A 63 -1.54 12.35 16.95
N THR A 64 -1.81 13.22 15.98
CA THR A 64 -0.99 14.39 15.65
C THR A 64 -1.80 15.68 15.75
N CYS A 65 -1.15 16.78 16.16
CA CYS A 65 -1.80 18.10 16.31
C CYS A 65 -1.98 18.87 15.00
N GLY A 66 -1.37 18.46 13.89
CA GLY A 66 -1.45 19.19 12.62
C GLY A 66 -0.63 18.56 11.50
N LEU A 67 -0.67 19.20 10.31
CA LEU A 67 -0.07 18.71 9.07
C LEU A 67 1.44 18.42 9.19
N THR A 68 2.21 19.33 9.79
CA THR A 68 3.65 19.13 10.00
C THR A 68 3.96 17.90 10.84
N CYS A 69 3.16 17.64 11.89
CA CYS A 69 3.37 16.47 12.74
C CYS A 69 2.96 15.17 12.05
N ILE A 70 1.89 15.15 11.26
CA ILE A 70 1.52 13.94 10.49
C ILE A 70 2.52 13.66 9.39
N GLU A 71 3.07 14.68 8.72
CA GLU A 71 4.16 14.50 7.76
C GLU A 71 5.38 13.88 8.41
N LYS A 72 5.78 14.39 9.59
CA LYS A 72 6.89 13.83 10.36
C LYS A 72 6.61 12.39 10.78
N LEU A 73 5.40 12.09 11.27
CA LEU A 73 5.01 10.73 11.62
C LEU A 73 5.06 9.77 10.42
N CYS A 74 4.63 10.22 9.24
CA CYS A 74 4.65 9.41 8.02
C CYS A 74 6.07 9.15 7.49
N LYS A 75 7.00 10.10 7.64
CA LYS A 75 8.38 9.98 7.15
C LYS A 75 9.28 9.26 8.12
N ASP A 76 9.24 9.66 9.39
CA ASP A 76 10.20 9.21 10.41
C ASP A 76 9.63 8.05 11.25
N GLY A 77 8.31 7.81 11.17
CA GLY A 77 7.61 6.93 12.09
C GLY A 77 7.41 7.57 13.47
N PRO A 78 6.92 6.80 14.46
CA PRO A 78 6.85 7.26 15.84
C PRO A 78 8.26 7.45 16.41
N SER A 79 8.44 8.48 17.23
CA SER A 79 9.73 8.77 17.89
C SER A 79 10.18 7.65 18.84
N ASP A 80 9.24 6.84 19.34
CA ASP A 80 9.50 5.76 20.28
C ASP A 80 9.00 4.43 19.71
N ILE A 81 9.96 3.55 19.41
CA ILE A 81 9.73 2.23 18.82
C ILE A 81 9.12 1.22 19.83
N ALA A 82 9.19 1.52 21.13
CA ALA A 82 8.59 0.70 22.18
C ALA A 82 7.08 0.93 22.30
N LEU A 83 6.55 2.00 21.67
CA LEU A 83 5.12 2.29 21.65
C LEU A 83 4.39 1.48 20.58
N CYS A 84 3.11 1.26 20.83
CA CYS A 84 2.15 0.63 19.93
C CYS A 84 2.21 1.26 18.54
N THR A 85 2.36 0.42 17.52
CA THR A 85 2.47 0.84 16.11
C THR A 85 1.19 1.46 15.54
N TYR A 86 0.06 1.32 16.24
CA TYR A 86 -1.21 1.93 15.84
C TYR A 86 -1.51 3.22 16.60
N CYS A 87 -1.61 3.16 17.93
CA CYS A 87 -1.99 4.34 18.71
C CYS A 87 -0.82 5.27 19.03
N HIS A 88 0.41 4.78 18.98
CA HIS A 88 1.64 5.52 19.33
C HIS A 88 1.63 6.20 20.71
N LYS A 89 0.78 5.73 21.64
CA LYS A 89 0.58 6.32 22.98
C LYS A 89 0.95 5.36 24.11
N ARG A 90 0.66 4.06 23.93
CA ARG A 90 0.87 3.03 24.96
C ARG A 90 2.01 2.10 24.56
N PRO A 91 2.78 1.57 25.52
CA PRO A 91 3.80 0.56 25.24
C PRO A 91 3.22 -0.68 24.54
N LYS A 92 4.02 -1.34 23.72
CA LYS A 92 3.70 -2.63 23.12
C LYS A 92 3.54 -3.72 24.19
N LEU A 93 2.65 -4.68 23.95
CA LEU A 93 2.64 -5.93 24.72
C LEU A 93 3.85 -6.78 24.30
N ALA A 94 4.41 -7.56 25.23
CA ALA A 94 5.56 -8.42 24.94
C ALA A 94 5.29 -9.33 23.72
N GLY A 95 6.17 -9.28 22.73
CA GLY A 95 6.05 -10.05 21.48
C GLY A 95 4.96 -9.58 20.51
N LYS A 96 4.30 -8.44 20.76
CA LYS A 96 3.27 -7.87 19.87
C LYS A 96 3.64 -6.45 19.44
N ASP A 97 3.11 -6.01 18.31
CA ASP A 97 3.31 -4.64 17.81
C ASP A 97 2.31 -3.63 18.35
N GLN A 98 1.33 -4.10 19.12
CA GLN A 98 0.20 -3.33 19.61
C GLN A 98 0.04 -3.49 21.12
N CYS A 99 -0.52 -2.46 21.76
CA CYS A 99 -0.72 -2.39 23.21
C CYS A 99 -1.96 -3.15 23.72
N GLY A 100 -2.72 -3.81 22.85
CA GLY A 100 -3.96 -4.51 23.21
C GLY A 100 -4.81 -4.89 22.00
N GLN A 101 -5.83 -5.72 22.24
CA GLN A 101 -6.67 -6.30 21.19
C GLN A 101 -7.33 -5.23 20.30
N THR A 102 -7.91 -4.18 20.90
CA THR A 102 -8.53 -3.08 20.14
C THR A 102 -7.57 -2.40 19.17
N CYS A 103 -6.30 -2.20 19.55
CA CYS A 103 -5.30 -1.62 18.65
C CYS A 103 -4.84 -2.63 17.60
N ALA A 104 -4.77 -3.92 17.94
CA ALA A 104 -4.49 -4.97 16.98
C ALA A 104 -5.57 -5.04 15.89
N ASP A 105 -6.85 -4.99 16.26
CA ASP A 105 -7.96 -5.03 15.30
C ASP A 105 -8.01 -3.78 14.42
N LYS A 106 -7.83 -2.59 14.99
CA LYS A 106 -7.74 -1.36 14.20
C LYS A 106 -6.52 -1.33 13.28
N ALA A 107 -5.41 -1.96 13.67
CA ALA A 107 -4.22 -2.07 12.83
C ALA A 107 -4.44 -2.91 11.55
N LYS A 108 -5.39 -3.85 11.55
CA LYS A 108 -5.69 -4.71 10.39
C LYS A 108 -6.17 -3.92 9.17
N ILE A 109 -6.77 -2.75 9.39
CA ILE A 109 -7.31 -1.86 8.37
C ILE A 109 -6.62 -0.50 8.39
N ALA A 110 -5.48 -0.35 9.04
CA ALA A 110 -4.81 0.94 9.16
C ALA A 110 -4.18 1.38 7.84
N CYS A 111 -4.04 2.69 7.66
CA CYS A 111 -3.30 3.28 6.57
C CYS A 111 -1.86 2.76 6.56
N LEU A 112 -1.40 2.27 5.41
CA LEU A 112 -0.05 1.69 5.29
C LEU A 112 1.07 2.72 5.53
N LEU A 113 0.80 4.01 5.30
CA LEU A 113 1.77 5.08 5.52
C LEU A 113 1.84 5.52 6.99
N CYS A 114 0.75 6.09 7.53
CA CYS A 114 0.79 6.65 8.89
C CYS A 114 0.54 5.63 10.00
N LYS A 115 0.01 4.44 9.67
CA LYS A 115 -0.33 3.33 10.59
C LYS A 115 -1.26 3.67 11.77
N ALA A 116 -1.78 4.88 11.84
CA ALA A 116 -2.55 5.39 12.99
C ALA A 116 -4.05 5.60 12.72
N ARG A 117 -4.49 5.57 11.46
CA ARG A 117 -5.88 5.82 11.04
C ARG A 117 -6.36 4.69 10.14
N PRO A 118 -7.66 4.34 10.14
CA PRO A 118 -8.20 3.38 9.18
C PRO A 118 -7.97 3.88 7.74
N ARG A 119 -7.75 2.94 6.83
CA ARG A 119 -7.65 3.19 5.39
C ARG A 119 -8.99 3.67 4.84
N ASN A 120 -8.97 4.48 3.79
CA ASN A 120 -10.18 5.02 3.19
C ASN A 120 -10.80 4.02 2.21
N GLY A 121 -11.77 3.22 2.65
CA GLY A 121 -12.46 2.24 1.81
C GLY A 121 -11.49 1.26 1.13
N ARG A 122 -11.53 1.24 -0.22
CA ARG A 122 -10.64 0.40 -1.05
C ARG A 122 -9.17 0.86 -1.07
N TYR A 123 -8.90 2.12 -0.72
CA TYR A 123 -7.54 2.65 -0.75
C TYR A 123 -6.68 2.10 0.39
N HIS A 124 -5.36 2.04 0.18
CA HIS A 124 -4.41 1.63 1.23
C HIS A 124 -3.99 2.78 2.17
N LEU A 125 -4.47 3.99 1.90
CA LEU A 125 -4.14 5.21 2.63
C LEU A 125 -5.40 5.81 3.25
N CYS A 126 -5.27 6.52 4.37
CA CYS A 126 -6.41 7.08 5.12
C CYS A 126 -6.98 8.38 4.54
N GLY A 127 -6.35 8.99 3.53
CA GLY A 127 -6.86 10.22 2.90
C GLY A 127 -5.80 11.02 2.14
N ARG A 128 -6.23 12.19 1.63
CA ARG A 128 -5.46 13.07 0.73
C ARG A 128 -4.07 13.44 1.25
N THR A 129 -3.94 13.74 2.54
CA THR A 129 -2.63 14.07 3.15
C THR A 129 -1.64 12.91 3.04
N CYS A 130 -2.03 11.69 3.42
CA CYS A 130 -1.15 10.54 3.30
C CYS A 130 -0.87 10.18 1.84
N LYS A 131 -1.84 10.34 0.93
CA LYS A 131 -1.62 10.19 -0.51
C LYS A 131 -0.53 11.14 -1.00
N ARG A 132 -0.68 12.44 -0.75
CA ARG A 132 0.27 13.49 -1.17
C ARG A 132 1.68 13.27 -0.61
N ILE A 133 1.80 12.82 0.65
CA ILE A 133 3.10 12.48 1.23
C ILE A 133 3.72 11.26 0.51
N ALA A 134 2.91 10.23 0.27
CA ALA A 134 3.37 9.01 -0.39
C ALA A 134 3.83 9.27 -1.83
N THR A 135 3.05 10.00 -2.62
CA THR A 135 3.35 10.32 -4.02
C THR A 135 4.51 11.31 -4.16
N LYS A 136 4.68 12.25 -3.22
CA LYS A 136 5.87 13.12 -3.18
C LYS A 136 7.15 12.34 -2.89
N SER A 137 7.03 11.14 -2.31
CA SER A 137 8.16 10.27 -1.96
C SER A 137 8.36 9.13 -2.97
N THR A 138 7.73 9.21 -4.15
CA THR A 138 7.80 8.17 -5.18
C THR A 138 9.23 8.01 -5.74
N PRO A 139 9.68 6.76 -6.01
CA PRO A 139 9.00 5.50 -5.68
C PRO A 139 9.09 5.21 -4.17
N LEU A 140 7.95 5.06 -3.52
CA LEU A 140 7.87 4.75 -2.10
C LEU A 140 7.51 3.27 -1.91
N ILE A 141 8.35 2.54 -1.20
CA ILE A 141 8.14 1.12 -0.89
C ILE A 141 7.66 1.00 0.55
N LEU A 142 6.42 0.56 0.74
CA LEU A 142 5.79 0.38 2.04
C LEU A 142 5.69 -1.10 2.38
N GLU A 143 6.28 -1.51 3.50
CA GLU A 143 6.05 -2.85 4.06
C GLU A 143 4.61 -2.97 4.56
N ILE A 144 3.91 -4.00 4.08
CA ILE A 144 2.55 -4.33 4.52
C ILE A 144 2.68 -5.22 5.77
N PRO A 145 2.18 -4.78 6.94
CA PRO A 145 2.31 -5.58 8.17
C PRO A 145 1.59 -6.93 8.05
N LYS A 146 2.13 -7.95 8.71
CA LYS A 146 1.39 -9.22 8.90
C LYS A 146 0.09 -8.96 9.65
N ASN A 147 -0.96 -9.71 9.29
CA ASN A 147 -2.33 -9.54 9.78
C ASN A 147 -3.02 -8.24 9.30
N HIS A 148 -2.44 -7.53 8.34
CA HIS A 148 -3.15 -6.45 7.64
C HIS A 148 -4.04 -7.05 6.55
N THR A 149 -5.24 -6.53 6.34
CA THR A 149 -6.19 -7.02 5.32
C THR A 149 -5.56 -7.11 3.91
N THR A 150 -4.78 -6.11 3.51
CA THR A 150 -4.01 -6.16 2.25
C THR A 150 -2.94 -7.25 2.23
N TYR A 151 -2.31 -7.56 3.37
CA TYR A 151 -1.36 -8.67 3.46
C TYR A 151 -2.09 -9.99 3.20
N ASP A 152 -3.22 -10.20 3.89
CA ASP A 152 -4.01 -11.43 3.79
C ASP A 152 -4.53 -11.66 2.36
N MET A 153 -5.03 -10.60 1.72
CA MET A 153 -5.44 -10.62 0.32
C MET A 153 -4.31 -11.06 -0.62
N VAL A 154 -3.14 -10.42 -0.53
CA VAL A 154 -1.98 -10.73 -1.40
C VAL A 154 -1.44 -12.12 -1.12
N GLU A 155 -1.38 -12.53 0.16
CA GLU A 155 -0.97 -13.86 0.57
C GLU A 155 -1.92 -14.94 0.04
N ASN A 156 -3.23 -14.72 0.13
CA ASN A 156 -4.23 -15.66 -0.38
C ASN A 156 -4.12 -15.81 -1.89
N LYS A 157 -3.97 -14.70 -2.63
CA LYS A 157 -3.75 -14.72 -4.08
C LYS A 157 -2.48 -15.46 -4.47
N PHE A 158 -1.39 -15.27 -3.73
CA PHE A 158 -0.15 -16.02 -3.94
C PHE A 158 -0.35 -17.52 -3.73
N LYS A 159 -1.02 -17.90 -2.63
CA LYS A 159 -1.28 -19.31 -2.29
C LYS A 159 -2.23 -19.99 -3.27
N SER A 160 -3.30 -19.32 -3.68
CA SER A 160 -4.29 -19.89 -4.60
C SER A 160 -3.73 -20.09 -6.01
N SER A 161 -2.82 -19.22 -6.45
CA SER A 161 -2.13 -19.34 -7.73
C SER A 161 -0.87 -20.23 -7.69
N TRP A 162 -0.54 -20.80 -6.53
CA TRP A 162 0.59 -21.72 -6.41
C TRP A 162 0.17 -23.13 -6.82
N SER A 163 0.68 -23.61 -7.96
CA SER A 163 0.49 -25.02 -8.35
C SER A 163 1.44 -25.92 -7.56
N ALA A 164 0.93 -26.54 -6.49
CA ALA A 164 1.71 -27.43 -5.65
C ALA A 164 2.03 -28.76 -6.37
N GLY A 165 3.30 -29.17 -6.33
CA GLY A 165 3.77 -30.49 -6.74
C GLY A 165 4.77 -31.02 -5.71
N ALA A 166 5.03 -32.33 -5.71
CA ALA A 166 5.91 -32.97 -4.72
C ALA A 166 7.32 -32.36 -4.67
N SER A 167 7.83 -31.85 -5.79
CA SER A 167 9.13 -31.18 -5.91
C SER A 167 9.09 -29.66 -5.66
N ASN A 168 7.91 -29.05 -5.46
CA ASN A 168 7.75 -27.60 -5.36
C ASN A 168 6.79 -27.19 -4.22
N PRO A 169 7.22 -27.31 -2.95
CA PRO A 169 6.40 -26.94 -1.81
C PRO A 169 6.14 -25.44 -1.78
N LEU A 170 4.96 -25.06 -1.27
CA LEU A 170 4.55 -23.67 -1.07
C LEU A 170 5.57 -22.94 -0.17
N PRO A 171 6.21 -21.85 -0.65
CA PRO A 171 7.21 -21.15 0.13
C PRO A 171 6.58 -20.28 1.21
N LYS A 172 7.31 -20.12 2.32
CA LYS A 172 6.91 -19.21 3.41
C LYS A 172 7.15 -17.76 3.00
N ILE A 173 6.07 -16.97 2.96
CA ILE A 173 6.16 -15.52 2.73
C ILE A 173 6.81 -14.84 3.94
N LYS A 174 7.90 -14.10 3.69
CA LYS A 174 8.60 -13.35 4.74
C LYS A 174 7.97 -11.96 4.94
N LYS A 175 7.80 -11.23 3.84
CA LYS A 175 7.31 -9.84 3.80
C LYS A 175 6.56 -9.60 2.49
N ILE A 176 5.65 -8.64 2.51
CA ILE A 176 4.93 -8.12 1.34
C ILE A 176 5.12 -6.61 1.33
N PHE A 177 5.37 -6.03 0.16
CA PHE A 177 5.57 -4.60 -0.01
C PHE A 177 4.57 -4.03 -1.02
N LYS A 178 4.06 -2.82 -0.75
CA LYS A 178 3.32 -2.01 -1.71
C LYS A 178 4.25 -0.94 -2.25
N ILE A 179 4.34 -0.84 -3.58
CA ILE A 179 5.04 0.26 -4.25
C ILE A 179 4.00 1.35 -4.52
N ILE A 180 4.35 2.60 -4.18
CA ILE A 180 3.56 3.79 -4.47
C ILE A 180 4.31 4.62 -5.50
N GLU A 181 3.63 4.83 -6.63
CA GLU A 181 4.10 5.61 -7.77
C GLU A 181 3.31 6.92 -7.86
N ASN A 182 3.86 7.88 -8.60
CA ASN A 182 3.24 9.17 -8.89
C ASN A 182 2.91 9.24 -10.38
N ASN A 183 2.10 10.23 -10.77
CA ASN A 183 1.64 10.36 -12.15
C ASN A 183 2.82 10.56 -13.12
N GLU A 184 3.87 11.27 -12.73
CA GLU A 184 5.06 11.46 -13.57
C GLU A 184 5.77 10.12 -13.88
N PHE A 185 5.83 9.22 -12.90
CA PHE A 185 6.42 7.89 -13.06
C PHE A 185 5.54 6.98 -13.94
N LEU A 186 4.22 7.10 -13.83
CA LEU A 186 3.24 6.31 -14.59
C LEU A 186 3.00 6.86 -16.01
N MET A 187 3.29 8.14 -16.27
CA MET A 187 2.97 8.81 -17.53
C MET A 187 3.45 8.06 -18.78
N PRO A 188 4.68 7.50 -18.86
CA PRO A 188 5.10 6.73 -20.04
C PRO A 188 4.24 5.47 -20.25
N TYR A 189 3.84 4.80 -19.17
CA TYR A 189 2.95 3.64 -19.23
C TYR A 189 1.53 4.06 -19.66
N ASP A 190 1.00 5.16 -19.13
CA ASP A 190 -0.33 5.66 -19.48
C ASP A 190 -0.40 6.09 -20.94
N GLN A 191 0.64 6.75 -21.46
CA GLN A 191 0.77 7.09 -22.89
C GLN A 191 0.77 5.83 -23.77
N TYR A 192 1.54 4.81 -23.38
CA TYR A 192 1.56 3.53 -24.09
C TYR A 192 0.18 2.85 -24.05
N ARG A 193 -0.44 2.79 -22.87
CA ARG A 193 -1.78 2.20 -22.68
C ARG A 193 -2.82 2.90 -23.54
N PHE A 194 -2.81 4.24 -23.57
CA PHE A 194 -3.69 5.05 -24.42
C PHE A 194 -3.48 4.74 -25.91
N PHE A 195 -2.24 4.63 -26.37
CA PHE A 195 -1.95 4.32 -27.76
C PHE A 195 -2.44 2.92 -28.17
N VAL A 196 -2.21 1.92 -27.31
CA VAL A 196 -2.64 0.53 -27.57
C VAL A 196 -4.15 0.37 -27.51
N SER A 197 -4.82 1.03 -26.55
CA SER A 197 -6.28 1.00 -26.43
C SER A 197 -6.97 1.73 -27.58
N ALA A 198 -6.38 2.81 -28.09
CA ALA A 198 -6.89 3.50 -29.27
C ALA A 198 -6.73 2.67 -30.56
N SER A 199 -5.69 1.84 -30.63
CA SER A 199 -5.32 1.09 -31.84
C SER A 199 -5.98 -0.29 -31.95
N SER A 200 -6.59 -0.80 -30.87
CA SER A 200 -7.10 -2.17 -30.86
C SER A 200 -8.26 -2.35 -29.89
N SER A 201 -9.29 -3.12 -30.30
CA SER A 201 -10.33 -3.65 -29.40
C SER A 201 -9.80 -4.73 -28.44
N ILE A 202 -8.49 -4.74 -28.17
CA ILE A 202 -7.84 -5.75 -27.33
C ILE A 202 -7.99 -5.29 -25.88
N TYR A 203 -8.85 -6.00 -25.15
CA TYR A 203 -9.02 -5.86 -23.70
C TYR A 203 -7.68 -6.13 -23.00
N SER A 204 -7.00 -5.08 -22.52
CA SER A 204 -5.81 -5.22 -21.68
C SER A 204 -6.23 -5.48 -20.24
N VAL A 205 -6.24 -6.76 -19.83
CA VAL A 205 -6.38 -7.17 -18.44
C VAL A 205 -4.99 -7.24 -17.81
N LEU A 206 -4.40 -6.07 -17.49
CA LEU A 206 -3.18 -6.01 -16.68
C LEU A 206 -3.57 -6.05 -15.20
N ASN A 207 -3.93 -7.24 -14.74
CA ASN A 207 -4.18 -7.49 -13.33
C ASN A 207 -2.89 -7.36 -12.51
N ALA A 208 -3.01 -6.90 -11.27
CA ALA A 208 -1.91 -6.74 -10.32
C ALA A 208 -0.93 -7.93 -10.37
N THR A 209 0.30 -7.66 -10.85
CA THR A 209 1.34 -8.68 -10.99
C THR A 209 2.04 -8.87 -9.65
N LEU A 210 2.11 -10.13 -9.21
CA LEU A 210 2.77 -10.51 -7.98
C LEU A 210 4.17 -11.06 -8.29
N PHE A 211 5.20 -10.45 -7.71
CA PHE A 211 6.58 -10.86 -7.92
C PHE A 211 7.07 -11.70 -6.74
N TYR A 212 7.46 -12.95 -7.00
CA TYR A 212 8.06 -13.86 -6.03
C TYR A 212 9.58 -13.95 -6.20
N PHE A 213 10.32 -13.85 -5.10
CA PHE A 213 11.78 -13.97 -5.10
C PHE A 213 12.25 -15.01 -4.09
N LYS A 214 12.97 -16.03 -4.59
CA LYS A 214 13.62 -17.07 -3.78
C LYS A 214 15.13 -16.80 -3.75
N GLY A 215 15.67 -16.37 -2.60
CA GLY A 215 17.09 -16.02 -2.50
C GLY A 215 17.70 -16.26 -1.12
N ASN A 216 18.80 -17.02 -1.10
CA ASN A 216 19.73 -17.15 0.04
C ASN A 216 20.97 -16.26 -0.14
N GLY A 217 21.08 -15.48 -1.22
CA GLY A 217 22.22 -14.61 -1.54
C GLY A 217 21.76 -13.23 -2.03
N TRP A 218 22.01 -12.20 -1.22
CA TRP A 218 21.43 -10.86 -1.36
C TRP A 218 22.09 -9.98 -2.45
N VAL A 219 23.15 -10.44 -3.12
CA VAL A 219 24.01 -9.57 -3.94
C VAL A 219 23.62 -9.53 -5.43
N GLN A 220 23.16 -10.63 -6.03
CA GLN A 220 22.82 -10.67 -7.48
C GLN A 220 21.33 -10.41 -7.78
N GLN A 221 20.39 -10.87 -6.95
CA GLN A 221 18.95 -10.66 -7.19
C GLN A 221 18.49 -9.22 -6.95
N LYS A 222 19.29 -8.42 -6.24
CA LYS A 222 19.06 -6.98 -6.07
C LYS A 222 18.97 -6.28 -7.43
N ALA A 223 19.74 -6.73 -8.43
CA ALA A 223 19.79 -6.09 -9.72
C ALA A 223 18.45 -6.15 -10.47
N ILE A 224 17.76 -7.29 -10.53
CA ILE A 224 16.57 -7.43 -11.39
C ILE A 224 15.38 -6.61 -10.87
N VAL A 225 15.05 -6.71 -9.58
CA VAL A 225 13.93 -5.95 -9.00
C VAL A 225 14.23 -4.47 -8.99
N CYS A 226 15.45 -4.09 -8.57
CA CYS A 226 15.85 -2.70 -8.64
C CYS A 226 15.85 -2.18 -10.08
N ASN A 227 16.18 -3.01 -11.08
CA ASN A 227 16.09 -2.62 -12.48
C ASN A 227 14.65 -2.46 -12.91
N ILE A 228 13.73 -3.37 -12.57
CA ILE A 228 12.30 -3.21 -12.89
C ILE A 228 11.78 -1.89 -12.30
N LEU A 229 12.06 -1.63 -11.01
CA LEU A 229 11.65 -0.40 -10.34
C LEU A 229 12.31 0.86 -10.89
N LYS A 230 13.50 0.75 -11.50
CA LYS A 230 14.24 1.89 -12.07
C LYS A 230 13.93 2.14 -13.54
N THR A 231 13.58 1.10 -14.29
CA THR A 231 13.51 1.12 -15.76
C THR A 231 12.08 0.98 -16.27
N SER A 232 11.10 0.86 -15.37
CA SER A 232 9.67 0.81 -15.68
C SER A 232 9.34 -0.18 -16.79
N PHE A 233 9.88 -1.40 -16.70
CA PHE A 233 9.65 -2.47 -17.68
C PHE A 233 10.10 -2.14 -19.12
N SER A 234 11.23 -1.44 -19.28
CA SER A 234 11.80 -1.23 -20.63
C SER A 234 12.08 -2.56 -21.34
N VAL A 235 11.47 -2.80 -22.50
CA VAL A 235 11.65 -4.06 -23.25
C VAL A 235 13.09 -4.20 -23.79
N SER A 236 13.84 -3.10 -23.92
CA SER A 236 15.24 -3.13 -24.37
C SER A 236 16.16 -3.92 -23.43
N ILE A 237 15.76 -4.12 -22.17
CA ILE A 237 16.52 -4.92 -21.20
C ILE A 237 15.92 -6.32 -20.99
N ALA A 238 14.85 -6.65 -21.72
CA ALA A 238 14.20 -7.95 -21.62
C ALA A 238 15.11 -9.05 -22.19
N LYS A 239 14.89 -10.28 -21.73
CA LYS A 239 15.61 -11.43 -22.28
C LYS A 239 15.28 -11.55 -23.77
N THR A 240 16.30 -11.60 -24.60
CA THR A 240 16.18 -11.77 -26.06
C THR A 240 15.80 -13.20 -26.45
N SER A 241 15.96 -14.16 -25.53
CA SER A 241 15.67 -15.57 -25.74
C SER A 241 14.46 -16.00 -24.90
N GLY A 242 13.42 -16.49 -25.57
CA GLY A 242 12.21 -17.07 -24.96
C GLY A 242 11.35 -17.74 -26.04
N ALA A 243 10.40 -18.59 -25.65
CA ALA A 243 9.52 -19.28 -26.59
C ALA A 243 8.67 -18.33 -27.46
N PHE A 244 8.51 -17.09 -27.02
CA PHE A 244 7.77 -16.03 -27.72
C PHE A 244 8.66 -14.86 -28.13
N GLY A 245 9.98 -15.06 -28.19
CA GLY A 245 10.95 -14.03 -28.57
C GLY A 245 11.36 -13.09 -27.43
N ALA A 246 11.82 -11.88 -27.79
CA ALA A 246 12.27 -10.87 -26.84
C ALA A 246 11.08 -10.13 -26.22
N GLY A 247 10.90 -10.23 -24.91
CA GLY A 247 9.75 -9.62 -24.24
C GLY A 247 9.73 -9.77 -22.73
N ILE A 248 8.81 -9.03 -22.10
CA ILE A 248 8.52 -9.13 -20.67
C ILE A 248 7.32 -10.07 -20.50
N TYR A 249 7.51 -11.09 -19.68
CA TYR A 249 6.51 -12.13 -19.46
C TYR A 249 5.96 -12.06 -18.05
N THR A 250 4.64 -12.14 -17.93
CA THR A 250 3.93 -12.29 -16.65
C THR A 250 3.26 -13.65 -16.61
N SER A 251 3.09 -14.22 -15.42
CA SER A 251 2.40 -15.49 -15.22
C SER A 251 1.28 -15.32 -14.19
N SER A 252 0.14 -15.96 -14.44
CA SER A 252 -0.93 -16.09 -13.46
C SER A 252 -0.59 -17.09 -12.35
N ALA A 253 0.32 -18.03 -12.61
CA ALA A 253 0.83 -18.98 -11.63
C ALA A 253 2.05 -18.40 -10.89
N SER A 254 2.00 -18.38 -9.55
CA SER A 254 3.02 -17.76 -8.70
C SER A 254 4.36 -18.53 -8.63
N ASN A 255 4.44 -19.69 -9.26
CA ASN A 255 5.61 -20.57 -9.25
C ASN A 255 6.27 -20.76 -10.63
N LYS A 256 5.92 -19.93 -11.60
CA LYS A 256 6.55 -19.85 -12.92
C LYS A 256 7.58 -18.73 -12.95
#